data_AF-A0A6B2UY05-F1
#
_entry.id   AF-A0A6B2UY05-F1
#
_cell.length_a   1.000
_cell.length_b   1.000
_cell.length_c   1.000
_cell.angle_alpha   90.00
_cell.angle_beta   90.00
_cell.angle_gamma   90.00
#
_symmetry.space_group_name_H-M   'P 1'
#
loop_
_entity.id
_entity.type
_entity.pdbx_description
1 polymer ?
#
loop_
_entity_poly.entity_id
_entity_poly.type
_entity_poly.pdbx_seq_one_letter_code
_entity_poly.pdbx_strand_id
1 'polypeptide(L)'
;MSREAECREDLRRLKRYADELENSVDNVQKLCGTDTWKGPKSERFRGEFSGHKKQIKDALAHARAAMDRALKRVEQEEAEKKRSGAGK
;
A
#
# COMPACT_ATOMS: atom_id res chain seq x y z
N MET A 1 7.86 5.95 24.47
CA MET A 1 7.18 6.48 23.27
C MET A 1 5.67 6.38 23.48
N SER A 2 4.85 7.22 22.86
CA SER A 2 3.39 7.02 22.88
C SER A 2 3.00 5.97 21.83
N ARG A 3 1.91 5.25 22.08
CA ARG A 3 1.34 4.27 21.13
C ARG A 3 0.97 4.89 19.77
N GLU A 4 0.67 6.19 19.76
CA GLU A 4 0.46 6.99 18.55
C GLU A 4 1.75 7.10 17.70
N ALA A 5 2.90 7.31 18.34
CA ALA A 5 4.18 7.45 17.65
C ALA A 5 4.63 6.13 17.01
N GLU A 6 4.49 5.01 17.73
CA GLU A 6 4.78 3.66 17.21
C GLU A 6 3.85 3.32 16.03
N CYS A 7 2.54 3.57 16.17
CA CYS A 7 1.59 3.34 15.09
C CYS A 7 1.92 4.17 13.83
N ARG A 8 2.33 5.43 14.00
CA ARG A 8 2.75 6.28 12.86
C ARG A 8 4.02 5.77 12.19
N GLU A 9 4.97 5.23 12.95
CA GLU A 9 6.18 4.66 12.39
C GLU A 9 5.89 3.39 11.59
N ASP A 10 5.08 2.48 12.13
CA ASP A 10 4.66 1.27 11.44
C ASP A 10 3.89 1.59 10.16
N LEU A 11 2.98 2.56 10.21
CA LEU A 11 2.25 3.03 9.04
C LEU A 11 3.18 3.64 7.98
N ARG A 12 4.24 4.36 8.38
CA ARG A 12 5.25 4.85 7.44
C ARG A 12 5.97 3.72 6.73
N ARG A 13 6.34 2.66 7.46
CA ARG A 13 6.99 1.47 6.89
C ARG A 13 6.07 0.76 5.91
N LEU A 14 4.82 0.53 6.30
CA LEU A 14 3.82 -0.11 5.44
C LEU A 14 3.52 0.70 4.17
N LYS A 15 3.44 2.03 4.26
CA LYS A 15 3.30 2.91 3.09
C LYS A 15 4.49 2.78 2.14
N ARG A 16 5.72 2.77 2.68
CA ARG A 16 6.93 2.56 1.87
C ARG A 16 6.91 1.22 1.14
N TYR A 17 6.58 0.13 1.82
CA TYR A 17 6.50 -1.19 1.18
C TYR A 17 5.41 -1.24 0.10
N ALA A 18 4.28 -0.59 0.32
CA ALA A 18 3.22 -0.48 -0.69
C ALA A 18 3.70 0.26 -1.95
N ASP A 19 4.47 1.34 -1.76
CA ASP A 19 5.03 2.12 -2.87
C ASP A 19 6.14 1.33 -3.61
N GLU A 20 6.99 0.60 -2.89
CA GLU A 20 8.01 -0.28 -3.47
C GLU A 20 7.40 -1.40 -4.33
N LEU A 21 6.30 -2.01 -3.86
CA LEU A 21 5.56 -3.03 -4.61
C LEU A 21 4.94 -2.46 -5.88
N GLU A 22 4.29 -1.28 -5.78
CA GLU A 22 3.70 -0.61 -6.93
C GLU A 22 4.75 -0.27 -7.99
N ASN A 23 5.87 0.32 -7.56
CA ASN A 23 7.00 0.66 -8.43
C ASN A 23 7.61 -0.58 -9.09
N SER A 24 7.76 -1.68 -8.34
CA SER A 24 8.31 -2.94 -8.86
C SER A 24 7.44 -3.50 -9.98
N VAL A 25 6.12 -3.54 -9.78
CA VAL A 25 5.16 -4.03 -10.79
C VAL A 25 5.12 -3.12 -12.02
N ASP A 26 5.21 -1.81 -11.84
CA ASP A 26 5.26 -0.86 -12.96
C ASP A 26 6.59 -0.95 -13.73
N ASN A 27 7.68 -1.29 -13.06
CA ASN A 27 9.00 -1.42 -13.67
C ASN A 27 9.19 -2.71 -14.48
N VAL A 28 8.42 -3.79 -14.23
CA VAL A 28 8.52 -5.03 -15.03
C VAL A 28 8.43 -4.74 -16.53
N GLN A 29 7.48 -3.90 -16.93
CA GLN A 29 7.30 -3.56 -18.35
C GLN A 29 8.43 -2.68 -18.91
N LYS A 30 9.06 -1.85 -18.06
CA LYS A 30 10.21 -1.01 -18.44
C LYS A 30 11.50 -1.82 -18.55
N LEU A 31 11.68 -2.80 -17.66
CA LEU A 31 12.87 -3.65 -17.56
C LEU A 31 12.85 -4.78 -18.60
N CYS A 32 11.67 -5.31 -18.92
CA CYS A 32 11.49 -6.24 -20.02
C CYS A 32 11.54 -5.45 -21.34
N GLY A 33 12.53 -5.73 -22.19
CA GLY A 33 12.67 -5.08 -23.50
C GLY A 33 11.41 -5.21 -24.36
N THR A 34 11.21 -4.28 -25.30
CA THR A 34 10.01 -4.24 -26.17
C THR A 34 9.77 -5.53 -26.95
N ASP A 35 10.80 -6.34 -27.15
CA ASP A 35 10.73 -7.62 -27.85
C ASP A 35 10.23 -8.78 -26.97
N THR A 36 10.38 -8.68 -25.63
CA THR A 36 9.86 -9.67 -24.67
C THR A 36 8.34 -9.83 -24.81
N TRP A 37 7.66 -8.79 -25.27
CA TRP A 37 6.19 -8.71 -25.32
C TRP A 37 5.59 -8.98 -26.71
N LYS A 38 6.40 -9.39 -27.69
CA LYS A 38 5.95 -9.64 -29.08
C LYS A 38 5.63 -11.12 -29.31
N GLY A 39 4.61 -11.37 -30.12
CA GLY A 39 4.23 -12.70 -30.61
C GLY A 39 3.12 -13.39 -29.81
N PRO A 40 2.55 -14.50 -30.34
CA PRO A 40 1.32 -15.10 -29.81
C PRO A 40 1.44 -15.62 -28.36
N LYS A 41 2.61 -16.15 -28.00
CA LYS A 41 2.88 -16.62 -26.62
C LYS A 41 2.94 -15.45 -25.63
N SER A 42 3.42 -14.29 -26.08
CA SER A 42 3.53 -13.08 -25.27
C SER A 42 2.19 -12.37 -25.09
N GLU A 43 1.23 -12.51 -26.03
CA GLU A 43 -0.11 -11.91 -25.88
C GLU A 43 -0.86 -12.47 -24.68
N ARG A 44 -0.84 -13.80 -24.50
CA ARG A 44 -1.43 -14.44 -23.32
C ARG A 44 -0.78 -13.95 -22.03
N PHE A 45 0.55 -13.92 -22.00
CA PHE A 45 1.31 -13.44 -20.85
C PHE A 45 1.01 -11.96 -20.52
N ARG A 46 0.86 -11.08 -21.52
CA ARG A 46 0.45 -9.68 -21.30
C ARG A 46 -0.93 -9.59 -20.65
N GLY A 47 -1.88 -10.41 -21.10
CA GLY A 47 -3.23 -10.45 -20.53
C GLY A 47 -3.21 -10.88 -19.07
N GLU A 48 -2.53 -12.00 -18.77
CA GLU A 48 -2.36 -12.51 -17.41
C GLU A 48 -1.60 -11.51 -16.52
N PHE A 49 -0.49 -10.96 -17.01
CA PHE A 49 0.30 -9.96 -16.30
C PHE A 49 -0.50 -8.68 -16.01
N SER A 50 -1.27 -8.17 -16.98
CA SER A 50 -2.14 -7.01 -16.77
C SER A 50 -3.22 -7.29 -15.73
N GLY A 51 -3.78 -8.52 -15.73
CA GLY A 51 -4.75 -8.96 -14.73
C GLY A 51 -4.15 -8.99 -13.32
N HIS A 52 -2.99 -9.63 -13.16
CA HIS A 52 -2.29 -9.69 -11.87
C HIS A 52 -1.80 -8.32 -11.40
N LYS A 53 -1.29 -7.49 -12.30
CA LYS A 53 -0.92 -6.09 -12.02
C LYS A 53 -2.10 -5.32 -11.44
N LYS A 54 -3.29 -5.46 -12.03
CA LYS A 54 -4.51 -4.84 -11.51
C LYS A 54 -4.84 -5.36 -10.11
N GLN A 55 -4.84 -6.68 -9.90
CA GLN A 55 -5.10 -7.29 -8.59
C GLN A 55 -4.14 -6.79 -7.49
N ILE A 56 -2.85 -6.65 -7.82
CA ILE A 56 -1.85 -6.11 -6.89
C ILE A 56 -2.16 -4.64 -6.56
N LYS A 57 -2.45 -3.81 -7.57
CA LYS A 57 -2.79 -2.39 -7.33
C LYS A 57 -4.07 -2.23 -6.51
N ASP A 58 -5.08 -3.05 -6.77
CA ASP A 58 -6.33 -3.06 -5.99
C ASP A 58 -6.05 -3.45 -4.53
N ALA A 59 -5.27 -4.50 -4.29
CA ALA A 59 -4.88 -4.91 -2.94
C ALA A 59 -4.07 -3.81 -2.20
N LEU A 60 -3.17 -3.13 -2.90
CA LEU A 60 -2.41 -1.99 -2.35
C LEU A 60 -3.32 -0.81 -2.01
N ALA A 61 -4.31 -0.51 -2.85
CA ALA A 61 -5.31 0.52 -2.56
C ALA A 61 -6.15 0.18 -1.32
N HIS A 62 -6.58 -1.08 -1.19
CA HIS A 62 -7.27 -1.56 0.02
C HIS A 62 -6.40 -1.47 1.27
N ALA A 63 -5.11 -1.85 1.17
CA ALA A 63 -4.18 -1.73 2.28
C ALA A 63 -3.99 -0.27 2.72
N ARG A 64 -3.83 0.66 1.76
CA ARG A 64 -3.75 2.11 2.04
C ARG A 64 -5.01 2.62 2.73
N ALA A 65 -6.19 2.22 2.27
CA ALA A 65 -7.45 2.59 2.91
C ALA A 65 -7.59 2.03 4.34
N ALA A 66 -7.12 0.80 4.58
CA ALA A 66 -7.13 0.20 5.92
C ALA A 66 -6.15 0.92 6.87
N MET A 67 -4.96 1.27 6.37
CA MET A 67 -3.95 2.05 7.08
C MET A 67 -4.50 3.41 7.53
N ASP A 68 -5.14 4.15 6.63
CA ASP A 68 -5.69 5.48 6.96
C ASP A 68 -6.85 5.39 7.96
N ARG A 69 -7.66 4.33 7.92
CA ARG A 69 -8.70 4.08 8.95
C ARG A 69 -8.09 3.76 10.31
N ALA A 70 -7.04 2.93 10.35
CA ALA A 70 -6.36 2.59 11.60
C ALA A 70 -5.74 3.83 12.25
N LEU A 71 -5.11 4.71 11.46
CA LEU A 71 -4.54 5.96 11.95
C LEU A 71 -5.61 6.86 12.57
N LYS A 72 -6.72 7.09 11.86
CA LYS A 72 -7.83 7.91 12.35
C LYS A 72 -8.40 7.39 13.68
N ARG A 73 -8.52 6.06 13.82
CA ARG A 73 -8.99 5.45 15.07
C ARG A 73 -8.03 5.72 16.23
N VAL A 74 -6.73 5.55 16.01
CA VAL A 74 -5.71 5.83 17.05
C VAL A 74 -5.70 7.31 17.43
N GLU A 75 -5.83 8.21 16.46
CA GLU A 75 -5.92 9.66 16.73
C GLU A 75 -7.17 10.04 17.56
N GLN A 76 -8.30 9.39 17.30
CA GLN A 76 -9.53 9.56 18.09
C GLN A 76 -9.36 9.03 19.52
N GLU A 77 -8.85 7.80 19.69
CA GLU A 77 -8.60 7.20 21.00
C GLU A 77 -7.67 8.07 21.87
N GLU A 78 -6.62 8.66 21.28
CA GLU A 78 -5.70 9.53 21.99
C GLU A 78 -6.31 10.93 22.28
N ALA A 79 -7.16 11.45 21.40
CA ALA A 79 -7.90 12.68 21.66
C ALA A 79 -8.92 12.51 22.81
N GLU A 80 -9.61 11.37 22.87
CA GLU A 80 -10.54 11.02 23.94
C GLU A 80 -9.83 10.81 25.29
N LYS A 81 -8.65 10.18 25.29
CA LYS A 81 -7.81 10.06 26.50
C LYS A 81 -7.37 11.42 27.02
N LYS A 82 -6.97 12.35 26.15
CA LYS A 82 -6.59 13.72 26.55
C LYS A 82 -7.78 14.49 27.13
N ARG A 83 -8.98 14.32 26.56
CA ARG A 83 -10.22 14.96 27.08
C ARG A 83 -10.69 14.39 28.41
N SER A 84 -10.57 13.08 28.60
CA SER A 84 -10.98 12.39 29.84
C SER A 84 -9.94 12.48 30.98
N GLY A 85 -8.66 12.62 30.66
CA GLY A 85 -7.58 12.83 31.64
C GLY A 85 -7.49 14.25 32.21
N ALA A 86 -8.07 15.25 31.54
CA ALA A 86 -8.09 16.65 32.00
C ALA A 86 -9.18 16.94 33.06
N GLY A 87 -9.90 15.92 33.53
CA GLY A 87 -11.03 16.04 34.46
C GLY A 87 -10.78 15.46 35.86
N LYS A 88 -9.53 15.26 36.29
CA LYS A 88 -9.19 14.84 37.65
C LYS A 88 -8.27 15.84 38.33
#